data_AF-A0A2S9FQJ7-F1
#
_entry.id   AF-A0A2S9FQJ7-F1
#
_cell.length_a   1.000
_cell.length_b   1.000
_cell.length_c   1.000
_cell.angle_alpha   90.00
_cell.angle_beta   90.00
_cell.angle_gamma   90.00
#
_symmetry.space_group_name_H-M   'P 1'
#
loop_
_entity.id
_entity.type
_entity.pdbx_description
1 polymer ?
#
loop_
_entity_poly.entity_id
_entity_poly.type
_entity_poly.pdbx_seq_one_letter_code
_entity_poly.pdbx_strand_id
1 'polypeptide(L)'
;TYWEPDFTRHADRADWSEKDWEDAVLDSLRTAVKRRLVADVPVGCLLSGGVDSSLIVGLLAEAGQHGLKTFSIGFESVNGVAGDEFKYSDVIARRFDTDHH
;
A
#
# COMPACT_ATOMS: atom_id res chain seq x y z
N THR A 1 2.23 -23.11 19.85
CA THR A 1 1.67 -22.13 18.88
C THR A 1 2.62 -22.07 17.69
N TYR A 2 2.14 -21.94 16.45
CA TYR A 2 3.04 -21.94 15.26
C TYR A 2 3.73 -20.59 15.02
N TRP A 3 3.25 -19.51 15.64
CA TRP A 3 3.89 -18.19 15.62
C TRP A 3 3.36 -17.33 16.77
N GLU A 4 4.21 -16.46 17.33
CA GLU A 4 3.87 -15.45 18.32
C GLU A 4 4.60 -14.13 18.00
N PRO A 5 3.94 -12.96 18.11
CA PRO A 5 4.58 -11.68 17.87
C PRO A 5 5.59 -11.36 18.96
N ASP A 6 6.81 -11.00 18.56
CA ASP A 6 7.83 -10.44 19.44
C ASP A 6 7.84 -8.91 19.33
N PHE A 7 7.65 -8.23 20.46
CA PHE A 7 7.66 -6.77 20.56
C PHE A 7 8.93 -6.22 21.20
N THR A 8 9.91 -7.09 21.49
CA THR A 8 11.17 -6.66 22.07
C THR A 8 12.01 -5.89 21.06
N ARG A 9 12.72 -4.85 21.55
CA ARG A 9 13.67 -4.13 20.70
C ARG A 9 14.90 -5.00 20.46
N HIS A 10 15.19 -5.21 19.19
CA HIS A 10 16.34 -5.95 18.71
C HIS A 10 17.65 -5.21 19.03
N ALA A 11 18.47 -5.76 19.93
CA ALA A 11 19.74 -5.15 20.35
C ALA A 11 20.76 -5.02 19.21
N ASP A 12 20.69 -5.90 18.21
CA ASP A 12 21.46 -5.85 16.96
C ASP A 12 21.11 -4.66 16.06
N ARG A 13 20.02 -3.94 16.38
CA ARG A 13 19.54 -2.75 15.66
C ARG A 13 19.52 -1.50 16.53
N ALA A 14 20.21 -1.52 17.67
CA ALA A 14 20.20 -0.41 18.63
C ALA A 14 20.77 0.88 18.05
N ASP A 15 21.77 0.77 17.17
CA ASP A 15 22.48 1.90 16.56
C ASP A 15 21.95 2.28 15.16
N TRP A 16 20.80 1.71 14.75
CA TRP A 16 20.19 2.06 13.47
C TRP A 16 19.74 3.52 13.44
N SER A 17 20.07 4.21 12.36
CA SER A 17 19.56 5.53 12.04
C SER A 17 18.09 5.47 11.58
N GLU A 18 17.43 6.62 11.51
CA GLU A 18 16.10 6.74 10.89
C GLU A 18 16.08 6.16 9.48
N LYS A 19 17.15 6.41 8.70
CA LYS A 19 17.26 5.93 7.33
C LYS A 19 17.34 4.40 7.23
N ASP A 20 18.05 3.76 8.15
CA ASP A 20 18.14 2.30 8.20
C ASP A 20 16.76 1.67 8.45
N TRP A 21 15.94 2.30 9.31
CA TRP A 21 14.57 1.87 9.55
C TRP A 21 13.65 2.06 8.34
N GLU A 22 13.75 3.21 7.67
CA GLU A 22 12.99 3.45 6.42
C GLU A 22 13.28 2.37 5.38
N ASP A 23 14.55 2.09 5.12
CA ASP A 23 14.98 1.14 4.10
C ASP A 23 14.54 -0.28 4.47
N ALA A 24 14.70 -0.69 5.74
CA ALA A 24 14.27 -2.01 6.21
C ALA A 24 12.75 -2.22 6.13
N VAL A 25 11.96 -1.19 6.44
CA VAL A 25 10.49 -1.22 6.28
C VAL A 25 10.14 -1.35 4.81
N LEU A 26 10.74 -0.53 3.95
CA LEU A 26 10.45 -0.53 2.52
C LEU A 26 10.81 -1.88 1.87
N ASP A 27 11.95 -2.46 2.22
CA ASP A 27 12.38 -3.77 1.70
C ASP A 27 11.50 -4.92 2.18
N SER A 28 11.03 -4.84 3.43
CA SER A 28 10.04 -5.80 3.97
C SER A 28 8.72 -5.71 3.21
N LEU A 29 8.25 -4.50 2.90
CA LEU A 29 7.04 -4.26 2.12
C LEU A 29 7.19 -4.70 0.67
N ARG A 30 8.30 -4.40 0.01
CA ARG A 30 8.63 -4.91 -1.34
C ARG A 30 8.58 -6.43 -1.38
N THR A 31 9.19 -7.09 -0.39
CA THR A 31 9.16 -8.55 -0.27
C THR A 31 7.73 -9.06 -0.09
N ALA A 32 6.95 -8.40 0.77
CA ALA A 32 5.55 -8.76 1.02
C ALA A 32 4.68 -8.62 -0.24
N VAL A 33 4.85 -7.54 -1.01
CA VAL A 33 4.15 -7.29 -2.28
C VAL A 33 4.56 -8.33 -3.33
N LYS A 34 5.86 -8.55 -3.53
CA LYS A 34 6.37 -9.52 -4.50
C LYS A 34 5.81 -10.92 -4.27
N ARG A 35 5.69 -11.36 -3.02
CA ARG A 35 5.10 -12.67 -2.65
C ARG A 35 3.61 -12.78 -3.02
N ARG A 36 2.90 -11.65 -3.09
CA ARG A 36 1.45 -11.59 -3.39
C ARG A 36 1.16 -11.36 -4.88
N LEU A 37 2.19 -11.18 -5.71
CA LEU A 37 2.07 -11.08 -7.17
C LEU A 37 1.95 -12.44 -7.88
N VAL A 38 2.18 -13.55 -7.18
CA VAL A 38 2.01 -14.89 -7.76
C VAL A 38 0.52 -15.21 -7.81
N ALA A 39 -0.14 -14.85 -8.91
CA ALA A 39 -1.54 -15.14 -9.17
C ALA A 39 -1.77 -15.54 -10.63
N ASP A 40 -2.60 -16.55 -10.86
CA ASP A 40 -3.00 -16.99 -12.21
C ASP A 40 -4.06 -16.07 -12.84
N VAL A 41 -4.47 -15.03 -12.11
CA VAL A 41 -5.52 -14.08 -12.50
C VAL A 41 -5.06 -12.64 -12.26
N PRO A 42 -5.62 -11.67 -13.00
CA PRO A 42 -5.32 -10.25 -12.76
C PRO A 42 -5.62 -9.85 -11.31
N VAL A 43 -4.66 -9.17 -10.68
CA VAL A 43 -4.78 -8.68 -9.30
C VAL A 43 -5.30 -7.24 -9.31
N GLY A 44 -6.32 -6.98 -8.49
CA GLY A 44 -6.80 -5.62 -8.21
C GLY A 44 -6.39 -5.17 -6.81
N CYS A 45 -6.44 -3.85 -6.55
CA CYS A 45 -6.10 -3.25 -5.27
C CYS A 45 -7.21 -2.31 -4.78
N LEU A 46 -7.50 -2.31 -3.48
CA LEU A 46 -8.36 -1.30 -2.86
C LEU A 46 -7.54 -0.03 -2.62
N LEU A 47 -8.12 1.13 -2.96
CA LEU A 47 -7.48 2.43 -2.84
C LEU A 47 -8.39 3.39 -2.10
N SER A 48 -7.99 3.86 -0.93
CA SER A 48 -8.78 4.75 -0.06
C SER A 48 -8.21 6.18 0.02
N GLY A 49 -7.13 6.45 -0.71
CA GLY A 49 -6.40 7.73 -0.64
C GLY A 49 -5.49 7.88 0.58
N GLY A 50 -5.55 6.96 1.54
CA GLY A 50 -4.62 6.90 2.67
C GLY A 50 -3.21 6.42 2.27
N VAL A 51 -2.23 6.69 3.12
CA VAL A 51 -0.82 6.36 2.86
C VAL A 51 -0.59 4.86 2.61
N ASP A 52 -1.30 3.99 3.34
CA ASP A 52 -1.10 2.54 3.26
C ASP A 52 -1.49 1.97 1.89
N SER A 53 -2.71 2.24 1.43
CA SER A 53 -3.19 1.76 0.14
C SER A 53 -2.44 2.41 -1.02
N SER A 54 -2.06 3.68 -0.87
CA SER A 54 -1.21 4.40 -1.82
C SER A 54 0.17 3.75 -1.98
N LEU A 55 0.77 3.34 -0.85
CA LEU A 55 2.07 2.67 -0.83
C LEU A 55 2.00 1.30 -1.52
N ILE A 56 0.93 0.54 -1.29
CA ILE A 56 0.74 -0.75 -1.97
C ILE A 56 0.61 -0.57 -3.48
N VAL A 57 -0.19 0.40 -3.96
CA VAL A 57 -0.31 0.70 -5.40
C VAL A 57 1.05 1.10 -5.99
N GLY A 58 1.80 1.97 -5.30
CA GLY A 58 3.13 2.38 -5.73
C GLY A 58 4.11 1.21 -5.82
N LEU A 59 4.12 0.32 -4.83
CA LEU A 59 4.98 -0.87 -4.82
C LEU A 59 4.58 -1.91 -5.88
N LEU A 60 3.28 -2.04 -6.18
CA LEU A 60 2.81 -2.89 -7.28
C LEU A 60 3.30 -2.34 -8.63
N ALA A 61 3.20 -1.03 -8.83
CA ALA A 61 3.71 -0.36 -10.03
C ALA A 61 5.25 -0.46 -10.14
N GLU A 62 5.99 -0.26 -9.03
CA GLU A 62 7.45 -0.46 -8.96
C GLU A 62 7.85 -1.89 -9.33
N ALA A 63 7.04 -2.88 -8.93
CA ALA A 63 7.24 -4.28 -9.28
C ALA A 63 6.87 -4.64 -10.73
N GLY A 64 6.52 -3.65 -11.56
CA GLY A 64 6.24 -3.81 -13.00
C GLY A 64 4.80 -4.16 -13.33
N GLN A 65 3.85 -3.98 -12.41
CA GLN A 65 2.43 -4.10 -12.75
C GLN A 65 1.97 -2.87 -13.53
N HIS A 66 1.20 -3.11 -14.59
CA HIS A 66 0.62 -2.08 -15.45
C HIS A 66 -0.88 -2.32 -15.63
N GLY A 67 -1.65 -1.26 -15.85
CA GLY A 67 -3.11 -1.38 -15.95
C GLY A 67 -3.74 -1.97 -14.69
N LEU A 68 -3.16 -1.65 -13.51
CA LEU A 68 -3.66 -2.12 -12.22
C LEU A 68 -5.10 -1.66 -12.04
N LYS A 69 -6.00 -2.60 -11.71
CA LYS A 69 -7.37 -2.25 -11.35
C LYS A 69 -7.39 -1.77 -9.90
N THR A 70 -7.82 -0.54 -9.71
CA THR A 70 -7.91 0.07 -8.37
C THR A 70 -9.34 0.46 -8.06
N PHE A 71 -9.81 0.16 -6.86
CA PHE A 71 -11.19 0.37 -6.46
C PHE A 71 -11.25 1.24 -5.22
N SER A 72 -11.99 2.35 -5.30
CA SER A 72 -12.33 3.18 -4.14
C SER A 72 -13.75 2.90 -3.71
N ILE A 73 -13.97 2.81 -2.40
CA ILE A 73 -15.31 2.72 -1.83
C ILE A 73 -15.54 4.00 -1.05
N GLY A 74 -16.31 4.92 -1.63
CA GLY A 74 -16.76 6.09 -0.88
C GLY A 74 -18.22 5.97 -0.50
N PHE A 75 -18.56 6.60 0.62
CA PHE A 75 -19.93 6.74 1.08
C PHE A 75 -20.52 8.05 0.56
N GLU A 76 -21.82 8.05 0.25
CA GLU A 76 -22.53 9.28 -0.08
C GLU A 76 -22.39 10.31 1.06
N SER A 77 -22.29 11.58 0.68
CA SER A 77 -22.10 12.69 1.61
C SER A 77 -23.19 12.69 2.69
N VAL A 78 -22.85 12.35 3.93
CA VAL A 78 -23.80 12.46 5.05
C VAL A 78 -23.65 13.85 5.65
N ASN A 79 -24.75 14.61 5.73
CA ASN A 79 -24.81 15.95 6.31
C ASN A 79 -23.89 17.00 5.64
N GLY A 80 -23.69 16.92 4.31
CA GLY A 80 -22.91 17.93 3.57
C GLY A 80 -21.40 17.83 3.74
N VAL A 81 -20.90 16.81 4.46
CA VAL A 81 -19.49 16.45 4.47
C VAL A 81 -19.29 15.41 3.36
N ALA A 82 -18.70 15.82 2.24
CA ALA A 82 -18.28 14.87 1.22
C ALA A 82 -17.22 13.94 1.82
N GLY A 83 -17.39 12.63 1.67
CA GLY A 83 -16.32 11.68 1.96
C GLY A 83 -15.14 12.01 1.05
N ASP A 84 -14.11 12.66 1.60
CA ASP A 84 -12.99 13.26 0.85
C ASP A 84 -12.00 12.21 0.30
N GLU A 85 -12.28 10.91 0.52
CA GLU A 85 -11.42 9.78 0.14
C GLU A 85 -11.16 9.74 -1.37
N PHE A 86 -12.14 10.11 -2.20
CA PHE A 86 -12.01 10.11 -3.66
C PHE A 86 -10.95 11.09 -4.17
N LYS A 87 -10.75 12.25 -3.52
CA LYS A 87 -9.76 13.23 -4.00
C LYS A 87 -8.34 12.70 -3.87
N TYR A 88 -8.05 11.98 -2.79
CA TYR A 88 -6.72 11.46 -2.52
C TYR A 88 -6.45 10.18 -3.31
N SER A 89 -7.45 9.29 -3.48
CA SER A 89 -7.31 8.12 -4.35
C SER A 89 -7.04 8.51 -5.81
N ASP A 90 -7.71 9.54 -6.33
CA ASP A 90 -7.52 10.07 -7.68
C ASP A 90 -6.08 10.52 -7.94
N VAL A 91 -5.39 11.09 -6.94
CA VAL A 91 -3.99 11.51 -7.08
C VAL A 91 -3.10 10.31 -7.36
N ILE A 92 -3.32 9.22 -6.64
CA ILE A 92 -2.54 7.99 -6.76
C ILE A 92 -2.87 7.26 -8.06
N ALA A 93 -4.15 7.15 -8.38
CA ALA A 93 -4.60 6.53 -9.63
C ALA A 93 -3.99 7.23 -10.84
N ARG A 94 -4.00 8.57 -10.88
CA ARG A 94 -3.33 9.34 -11.93
C ARG A 94 -1.81 9.20 -11.92
N ARG A 95 -1.18 9.15 -10.73
CA ARG A 95 0.28 9.07 -10.60
C ARG A 95 0.86 7.78 -11.17
N PHE A 96 0.10 6.68 -11.06
CA PHE A 96 0.52 5.34 -11.46
C PHE A 96 -0.27 4.76 -12.64
N ASP A 97 -1.12 5.57 -13.29
CA ASP A 97 -1.92 5.21 -14.47
C ASP A 97 -2.73 3.92 -14.28
N THR A 98 -3.53 3.90 -13.21
CA THR A 98 -4.37 2.75 -12.86
C THR A 98 -5.74 2.81 -13.54
N ASP A 99 -6.34 1.65 -13.80
CA ASP A 99 -7.74 1.51 -14.19
C ASP A 99 -8.60 1.67 -12.93
N HIS A 100 -9.04 2.90 -12.64
CA HIS A 100 -9.67 3.28 -11.38
C HIS A 100 -11.21 3.27 -11.43
N HIS A 101 -11.83 2.67 -10.42
CA HIS A 101 -13.28 2.44 -10.28
C HIS A 101 -13.81 2.90 -8.93
#